data_AF-A0A7W2Q8F3-F1
#
_entry.id   AF-A0A7W2Q8F3-F1
#
_cell.length_a   1.000
_cell.length_b   1.000
_cell.length_c   1.000
_cell.angle_alpha   90.00
_cell.angle_beta   90.00
_cell.angle_gamma   90.00
#
_symmetry.space_group_name_H-M   'P 1'
#
loop_
_entity.id
_entity.type
_entity.pdbx_description
1 polymer ?
#
loop_
_entity_poly.entity_id
_entity_poly.type
_entity_poly.pdbx_seq_one_letter_code
_entity_poly.pdbx_strand_id
1 'polypeptide(L)'
;MTLTDVLQSITPSKWQPAEMGPDPLAIIQSRVCINGVELQLVGTRIFWPRLFIFDDEITVEASTAEPFGHELKIMWDVEPWYQASRDYLLAYQCGDECDDLPDFMEPIITECSRMQQHRHWFAQCLKGWIHERRYNDDGAEFIPFLYQGHAYLVFGMPCPTSISHPPLRPQYVQFSDEDSNRYQVVLFEGQLMQVETLSVPPHLERHDWEYEDYHRRLCSDLLGGATAAGWISPPPAGWGDLLFLSPASHETLEHELRIEIKPESDETLCTLQTDNPDLAVEVLERARMGQFTCYEGAGVEASYAMRIELPTAIARVDISLSLKIIEETAWQSTHLIGRRVIQRDASGQTLYLEIKPALIKLIQRQPLKVLKKAIREGQVLRVHGLCEELQEAPTLPPNTAALEPLEIDEPNPLREPYFDGEDQLFIRSIRYQRANF
;
A
#
# COMPACT_ATOMS: atom_id res chain seq x y z
N MET A 1 -4.23 -10.30 21.06
CA MET A 1 -3.79 -10.69 19.71
C MET A 1 -2.34 -10.28 19.60
N THR A 2 -1.48 -11.23 19.30
CA THR A 2 -0.04 -11.10 19.12
C THR A 2 0.28 -11.30 17.64
N LEU A 3 1.44 -10.85 17.14
CA LEU A 3 1.82 -11.07 15.73
C LEU A 3 1.85 -12.57 15.37
N THR A 4 2.16 -13.43 16.33
CA THR A 4 2.11 -14.89 16.19
C THR A 4 0.70 -15.46 16.01
N ASP A 5 -0.35 -14.68 16.33
CA ASP A 5 -1.74 -15.07 16.08
C ASP A 5 -2.18 -14.77 14.63
N VAL A 6 -1.40 -13.97 13.89
CA VAL A 6 -1.70 -13.51 12.52
C VAL A 6 -0.73 -14.08 11.51
N LEU A 7 0.55 -14.16 11.86
CA LEU A 7 1.62 -14.57 10.96
C LEU A 7 2.19 -15.92 11.37
N GLN A 8 2.51 -16.72 10.36
CA GLN A 8 3.16 -18.00 10.59
C GLN A 8 4.57 -17.80 11.15
N SER A 9 4.86 -18.46 12.27
CA SER A 9 6.20 -18.48 12.85
C SER A 9 7.07 -19.55 12.18
N ILE A 10 8.30 -19.15 11.84
CA ILE A 10 9.35 -20.03 11.32
C ILE A 10 10.54 -19.97 12.28
N THR A 11 11.03 -21.14 12.68
CA THR A 11 12.17 -21.28 13.59
C THR A 11 13.41 -21.71 12.80
N PRO A 12 14.42 -20.83 12.63
CA PRO A 12 15.68 -21.22 12.03
C PRO A 12 16.52 -22.04 13.02
N SER A 13 17.65 -22.57 12.54
CA SER A 13 18.68 -23.13 13.42
C SER A 13 19.30 -22.03 14.30
N LYS A 14 20.14 -22.41 15.26
CA LYS A 14 20.86 -21.43 16.07
C LYS A 14 21.78 -20.57 15.18
N TRP A 15 21.69 -19.25 15.34
CA TRP A 15 22.62 -18.29 14.73
C TRP A 15 24.05 -18.50 15.20
N GLN A 16 24.99 -18.41 14.27
CA GLN A 16 26.42 -18.57 14.51
C GLN A 16 27.21 -17.46 13.81
N PRO A 17 28.34 -17.02 14.38
CA PRO A 17 29.33 -16.21 13.68
C PRO A 17 29.75 -16.84 12.35
N ALA A 18 29.92 -16.03 11.32
CA ALA A 18 30.51 -16.46 10.05
C ALA A 18 32.03 -16.20 9.97
N GLU A 19 32.60 -15.65 11.05
CA GLU A 19 34.03 -15.33 11.21
C GLU A 19 34.56 -14.50 10.02
N MET A 20 33.85 -13.41 9.72
CA MET A 20 34.19 -12.47 8.65
C MET A 20 34.28 -11.05 9.20
N GLY A 21 35.47 -10.45 9.11
CA GLY A 21 35.74 -9.12 9.65
C GLY A 21 36.48 -9.16 10.99
N PRO A 22 36.77 -7.99 11.58
CA PRO A 22 37.44 -7.88 12.87
C PRO A 22 36.55 -8.33 14.04
N ASP A 23 35.24 -8.14 13.92
CA ASP A 23 34.24 -8.60 14.88
C ASP A 23 33.59 -9.91 14.38
N PRO A 24 33.60 -11.00 15.16
CA PRO A 24 32.97 -12.28 14.76
C PRO A 24 31.46 -12.16 14.52
N LEU A 25 30.78 -11.19 15.14
CA LEU A 25 29.36 -10.94 14.98
C LEU A 25 29.04 -9.95 13.86
N ALA A 26 30.02 -9.42 13.12
CA ALA A 26 29.73 -8.55 11.98
C ALA A 26 28.81 -9.25 10.97
N ILE A 27 29.06 -10.54 10.72
CA ILE A 27 28.22 -11.40 9.90
C ILE A 27 27.83 -12.65 10.69
N ILE A 28 26.53 -12.91 10.75
CA ILE A 28 25.96 -14.11 11.36
C ILE A 28 25.28 -14.96 10.30
N GLN A 29 25.16 -16.25 10.59
CA GLN A 29 24.54 -17.20 9.68
C GLN A 29 23.67 -18.20 10.42
N SER A 30 22.60 -18.63 9.75
CA SER A 30 21.70 -19.67 10.21
C SER A 30 21.12 -20.41 9.02
N ARG A 31 20.28 -21.42 9.27
CA ARG A 31 19.66 -22.26 8.24
C ARG A 31 18.22 -22.55 8.59
N VAL A 32 17.41 -22.75 7.56
CA VAL A 32 16.00 -23.13 7.70
C VAL A 32 15.60 -24.04 6.54
N CYS A 33 14.62 -24.92 6.75
CA CYS A 33 14.02 -25.72 5.68
C CYS A 33 12.56 -25.29 5.53
N ILE A 34 12.20 -24.71 4.39
CA ILE A 34 10.85 -24.26 4.05
C ILE A 34 10.37 -25.01 2.83
N ASN A 35 9.19 -25.64 2.92
CA ASN A 35 8.59 -26.42 1.81
C ASN A 35 9.56 -27.46 1.19
N GLY A 36 10.46 -28.01 2.00
CA GLY A 36 11.48 -28.99 1.57
C GLY A 36 12.73 -28.37 0.94
N VAL A 37 12.81 -27.05 0.77
CA VAL A 37 14.00 -26.33 0.30
C VAL A 37 14.82 -25.89 1.51
N GLU A 38 16.11 -26.26 1.53
CA GLU A 38 17.05 -25.74 2.52
C GLU A 38 17.58 -24.36 2.10
N LEU A 39 17.61 -23.46 3.07
CA LEU A 39 17.99 -22.07 2.88
C LEU A 39 19.12 -21.73 3.83
N GLN A 40 20.17 -21.09 3.30
CA GLN A 40 21.23 -20.45 4.05
C GLN A 40 20.81 -19.01 4.34
N LEU A 41 20.64 -18.69 5.62
CA LEU A 41 20.37 -17.34 6.11
C LEU A 41 21.70 -16.67 6.41
N VAL A 42 21.88 -15.44 5.94
CA VAL A 42 23.03 -14.60 6.21
C VAL A 42 22.52 -13.27 6.74
N GLY A 43 22.88 -12.96 7.99
CA GLY A 43 22.62 -11.69 8.64
C GLY A 43 23.86 -10.80 8.59
N THR A 44 23.75 -9.65 7.96
CA THR A 44 24.80 -8.63 7.90
C THR A 44 24.49 -7.52 8.88
N ARG A 45 25.42 -7.25 9.82
CA ARG A 45 25.23 -6.19 10.81
C ARG A 45 25.26 -4.84 10.11
N ILE A 46 24.22 -4.05 10.35
CA ILE A 46 24.09 -2.72 9.77
C ILE A 46 24.38 -1.65 10.80
N PHE A 47 24.82 -0.48 10.33
CA PHE A 47 24.89 0.71 11.16
C PHE A 47 23.47 1.16 11.52
N TRP A 48 23.17 1.16 12.82
CA TRP A 48 21.86 1.49 13.37
C TRP A 48 22.04 2.20 14.72
N PRO A 49 22.35 3.52 14.70
CA PRO A 49 22.81 4.24 15.89
C PRO A 49 21.75 4.30 16.98
N ARG A 50 20.47 4.08 16.67
CA ARG A 50 19.37 3.95 17.65
C ARG A 50 19.59 2.90 18.74
N LEU A 51 20.47 1.92 18.49
CA LEU A 51 20.83 0.89 19.48
C LEU A 51 22.04 1.29 20.34
N PHE A 52 22.71 2.40 20.04
CA PHE A 52 23.81 2.89 20.84
C PHE A 52 23.28 3.61 22.08
N ILE A 53 23.94 3.32 23.21
CA ILE A 53 23.70 3.99 24.47
C ILE A 53 24.89 4.93 24.66
N PHE A 54 24.64 6.22 24.44
CA PHE A 54 25.64 7.26 24.65
C PHE A 54 25.65 7.75 26.09
N ASP A 55 26.76 8.36 26.50
CA ASP A 55 26.90 9.00 27.81
C ASP A 55 25.98 10.23 27.93
N ASP A 56 25.70 10.66 29.17
CA ASP A 56 24.80 11.79 29.49
C ASP A 56 25.19 13.13 28.84
N GLU A 57 26.41 13.24 28.32
CA GLU A 57 26.87 14.41 27.54
C GLU A 57 26.10 14.57 26.22
N ILE A 58 25.62 13.46 25.62
CA ILE A 58 24.81 13.47 24.40
C ILE A 58 23.32 13.51 24.78
N THR A 59 22.74 14.70 24.76
CA THR A 59 21.32 15.02 24.94
C THR A 59 20.44 14.88 23.69
N VAL A 60 21.01 14.74 22.48
CA VAL A 60 20.23 14.56 21.22
C VAL A 60 19.94 13.08 20.94
N GLU A 61 18.92 12.81 20.12
CA GLU A 61 18.58 11.44 19.75
C GLU A 61 19.67 10.79 18.90
N ALA A 62 19.99 9.53 19.20
CA ALA A 62 21.00 8.76 18.47
C ALA A 62 20.69 8.59 16.96
N SER A 63 19.41 8.58 16.58
CA SER A 63 18.93 8.58 15.19
C SER A 63 19.45 9.78 14.38
N THR A 64 19.83 10.88 15.04
CA THR A 64 20.39 12.07 14.36
C THR A 64 21.72 11.74 13.65
N ALA A 65 22.43 10.69 14.05
CA ALA A 65 23.66 10.24 13.39
C ALA A 65 23.41 9.40 12.11
N GLU A 66 22.16 9.18 11.72
CA GLU A 66 21.83 8.41 10.51
C GLU A 66 22.12 9.22 9.23
N PRO A 67 22.83 8.65 8.25
CA PRO A 67 23.08 9.32 6.99
C PRO A 67 21.85 9.20 6.08
N PHE A 68 20.82 10.01 6.33
CA PHE A 68 19.56 9.99 5.59
C PHE A 68 19.75 10.06 4.08
N GLY A 69 19.02 9.22 3.35
CA GLY A 69 19.13 9.10 1.89
C GLY A 69 20.30 8.25 1.38
N HIS A 70 21.26 7.88 2.26
CA HIS A 70 22.34 6.95 1.91
C HIS A 70 21.87 5.50 2.05
N GLU A 71 22.50 4.59 1.29
CA GLU A 71 22.24 3.15 1.42
C GLU A 71 22.72 2.63 2.79
N LEU A 72 22.04 1.59 3.30
CA LEU A 72 22.39 0.95 4.57
C LEU A 72 23.84 0.48 4.59
N LYS A 73 24.54 0.79 5.69
CA LYS A 73 25.99 0.57 5.81
C LYS A 73 26.29 -0.67 6.65
N ILE A 74 27.33 -1.41 6.25
CA ILE A 74 27.81 -2.56 7.02
C ILE A 74 28.68 -2.08 8.18
N MET A 75 28.37 -2.54 9.38
CA MET A 75 29.15 -2.26 10.59
C MET A 75 30.07 -3.43 10.92
N TRP A 76 31.26 -3.44 10.29
CA TRP A 76 32.28 -4.49 10.46
C TRP A 76 32.85 -4.57 11.89
N ASP A 77 32.86 -3.46 12.60
CA ASP A 77 33.28 -3.33 14.00
C ASP A 77 32.37 -2.30 14.67
N VAL A 78 32.06 -2.44 15.95
CA VAL A 78 31.13 -1.56 16.65
C VAL A 78 31.82 -0.27 17.11
N GLU A 79 33.01 -0.40 17.69
CA GLU A 79 33.68 0.70 18.38
C GLU A 79 33.95 1.92 17.47
N PRO A 80 34.48 1.76 16.23
CA PRO A 80 34.74 2.90 15.35
C PRO A 80 33.46 3.62 14.92
N TRP A 81 32.37 2.89 14.75
CA TRP A 81 31.07 3.47 14.38
C TRP A 81 30.42 4.18 15.56
N TYR A 82 30.54 3.63 16.77
CA TYR A 82 30.12 4.29 18.00
C TYR A 82 30.86 5.62 18.19
N GLN A 83 32.19 5.62 18.04
CA GLN A 83 33.01 6.82 18.19
C GLN A 83 32.68 7.88 17.11
N ALA A 84 32.55 7.48 15.85
CA ALA A 84 32.15 8.39 14.77
C ALA A 84 30.78 9.03 15.03
N SER A 85 29.83 8.25 15.54
CA SER A 85 28.50 8.75 15.91
C SER A 85 28.57 9.70 17.10
N ARG A 86 29.33 9.35 18.14
CA ARG A 86 29.54 10.21 19.31
C ARG A 86 30.13 11.56 18.91
N ASP A 87 31.18 11.55 18.09
CA ASP A 87 31.85 12.78 17.63
C ASP A 87 30.93 13.65 16.77
N TYR A 88 30.14 13.02 15.89
CA TYR A 88 29.13 13.71 15.09
C TYR A 88 28.06 14.37 15.96
N LEU A 89 27.47 13.63 16.90
CA LEU A 89 26.39 14.12 17.75
C LEU A 89 26.84 15.27 18.67
N LEU A 90 28.06 15.19 19.23
CA LEU A 90 28.63 16.28 20.01
C LEU A 90 28.81 17.56 19.18
N ALA A 91 29.31 17.41 17.96
CA ALA A 91 29.47 18.55 17.05
C ALA A 91 28.11 19.13 16.63
N TYR A 92 27.12 18.26 16.35
CA TYR A 92 25.74 18.64 16.02
C TYR A 92 25.11 19.49 17.14
N GLN A 93 25.29 19.10 18.40
CA GLN A 93 24.75 19.81 19.56
C GLN A 93 25.35 21.19 19.81
N CYS A 94 26.59 21.41 19.38
CA CYS A 94 27.28 22.68 19.50
C CYS A 94 26.99 23.63 18.32
N GLY A 95 26.34 23.15 17.26
CA GLY A 95 25.99 23.95 16.09
C GLY A 95 24.82 24.89 16.38
N ASP A 96 25.03 26.20 16.20
CA ASP A 96 24.00 27.23 16.42
C ASP A 96 23.08 27.43 15.20
N GLU A 97 23.50 27.01 13.99
CA GLU A 97 22.76 27.19 12.73
C GLU A 97 22.70 25.90 11.89
N CYS A 98 21.58 25.66 11.19
CA CYS A 98 21.36 24.47 10.36
C CYS A 98 22.32 24.36 9.16
N ASP A 99 22.93 25.46 8.72
CA ASP A 99 23.84 25.50 7.56
C ASP A 99 25.29 25.14 7.92
N ASP A 100 25.62 25.06 9.22
CA ASP A 100 26.95 24.75 9.74
C ASP A 100 27.06 23.32 10.32
N LEU A 101 26.08 22.45 10.00
CA LEU A 101 26.09 21.07 10.48
C LEU A 101 27.26 20.29 9.86
N PRO A 102 28.05 19.56 10.67
CA PRO A 102 29.14 18.75 10.15
C PRO A 102 28.60 17.61 9.28
N ASP A 103 29.36 17.18 8.28
CA ASP A 103 29.06 15.93 7.57
C ASP A 103 29.40 14.73 8.46
N PHE A 104 28.56 13.68 8.41
CA PHE A 104 28.88 12.43 9.10
C PHE A 104 30.08 11.74 8.43
N MET A 105 31.16 11.57 9.19
CA MET A 105 32.38 10.93 8.71
C MET A 105 32.37 9.44 9.05
N GLU A 106 32.11 8.60 8.04
CA GLU A 106 32.15 7.14 8.18
C GLU A 106 33.56 6.66 8.63
N PRO A 107 33.64 5.68 9.56
CA PRO A 107 34.92 5.15 10.01
C PRO A 107 35.64 4.40 8.89
N ILE A 108 36.96 4.61 8.78
CA ILE A 108 37.80 3.92 7.80
C ILE A 108 38.20 2.55 8.35
N ILE A 109 37.60 1.48 7.82
CA ILE A 109 37.92 0.10 8.18
C ILE A 109 38.67 -0.56 7.01
N THR A 110 39.83 -1.15 7.30
CA THR A 110 40.61 -1.88 6.28
C THR A 110 39.95 -3.23 5.99
N GLU A 111 39.41 -3.39 4.79
CA GLU A 111 38.70 -4.61 4.40
C GLU A 111 39.59 -5.59 3.65
N CYS A 112 39.58 -6.86 4.08
CA CYS A 112 40.19 -7.95 3.33
C CYS A 112 39.32 -8.34 2.12
N SER A 113 39.86 -9.16 1.21
CA SER A 113 39.15 -9.56 -0.03
C SER A 113 37.79 -10.20 0.22
N ARG A 114 37.65 -11.00 1.29
CA ARG A 114 36.38 -11.65 1.65
C ARG A 114 35.33 -10.63 2.11
N MET A 115 35.73 -9.62 2.89
CA MET A 115 34.85 -8.52 3.31
C MET A 115 34.41 -7.70 2.09
N GLN A 116 35.32 -7.39 1.17
CA GLN A 116 35.00 -6.65 -0.06
C GLN A 116 34.01 -7.41 -0.95
N GLN A 117 34.17 -8.73 -1.09
CA GLN A 117 33.23 -9.59 -1.83
C GLN A 117 31.84 -9.60 -1.16
N HIS A 118 31.80 -9.72 0.16
CA HIS A 118 30.54 -9.64 0.90
C HIS A 118 29.89 -8.27 0.79
N ARG A 119 30.65 -7.18 0.91
CA ARG A 119 30.16 -5.80 0.75
C ARG A 119 29.54 -5.60 -0.64
N HIS A 120 30.20 -6.14 -1.68
CA HIS A 120 29.66 -6.12 -3.03
C HIS A 120 28.34 -6.90 -3.12
N TRP A 121 28.30 -8.12 -2.60
CA TRP A 121 27.08 -8.94 -2.56
C TRP A 121 25.95 -8.24 -1.81
N PHE A 122 26.22 -7.71 -0.61
CA PHE A 122 25.25 -6.98 0.20
C PHE A 122 24.68 -5.77 -0.54
N ALA A 123 25.51 -5.01 -1.25
CA ALA A 123 25.04 -3.91 -2.10
C ALA A 123 24.11 -4.39 -3.24
N GLN A 124 24.32 -5.60 -3.77
CA GLN A 124 23.37 -6.18 -4.74
C GLN A 124 22.07 -6.61 -4.06
N CYS A 125 22.12 -7.18 -2.85
CA CYS A 125 20.91 -7.49 -2.06
C CYS A 125 20.07 -6.23 -1.84
N LEU A 126 20.70 -5.13 -1.45
CA LEU A 126 20.04 -3.83 -1.27
C LEU A 126 19.41 -3.32 -2.58
N LYS A 127 20.03 -3.55 -3.74
CA LYS A 127 19.41 -3.19 -5.03
C LYS A 127 18.22 -4.06 -5.40
N GLY A 128 18.19 -5.32 -4.98
CA GLY A 128 17.02 -6.18 -5.12
C GLY A 128 15.89 -5.76 -4.18
N TRP A 129 16.25 -5.33 -2.97
CA TRP A 129 15.32 -4.87 -1.94
C TRP A 129 15.08 -3.35 -2.03
N ILE A 130 14.40 -2.92 -3.09
CA ILE A 130 14.39 -1.51 -3.53
C ILE A 130 13.71 -0.52 -2.56
N HIS A 131 12.71 -0.96 -1.81
CA HIS A 131 11.80 -0.06 -1.08
C HIS A 131 12.46 0.58 0.14
N GLU A 132 13.32 -0.14 0.85
CA GLU A 132 13.83 0.28 2.18
C GLU A 132 15.34 0.14 2.34
N ARG A 133 16.07 0.11 1.22
CA ARG A 133 17.54 0.01 1.18
C ARG A 133 18.31 1.23 1.71
N ARG A 134 17.63 2.31 2.12
CA ARG A 134 18.21 3.59 2.55
C ARG A 134 17.68 4.01 3.91
N TYR A 135 18.48 4.77 4.65
CA TYR A 135 18.03 5.47 5.85
C TYR A 135 16.95 6.50 5.45
N ASN A 136 15.79 6.46 6.10
CA ASN A 136 14.66 7.37 5.87
C ASN A 136 14.10 7.84 7.23
N ASP A 137 13.44 9.00 7.23
CA ASP A 137 12.77 9.61 8.38
C ASP A 137 11.23 9.73 8.18
N ASP A 138 10.73 9.23 7.04
CA ASP A 138 9.32 9.33 6.62
C ASP A 138 8.39 8.34 7.36
N GLY A 139 8.91 7.56 8.32
CA GLY A 139 8.13 6.61 9.13
C GLY A 139 7.81 5.27 8.44
N ALA A 140 8.22 5.09 7.18
CA ALA A 140 8.16 3.84 6.41
C ALA A 140 9.50 3.10 6.47
N GLU A 141 9.96 2.80 7.68
CA GLU A 141 11.23 2.11 7.89
C GLU A 141 11.04 0.60 8.04
N PHE A 142 12.02 -0.15 7.55
CA PHE A 142 12.09 -1.58 7.80
C PHE A 142 12.36 -1.86 9.28
N ILE A 143 12.03 -3.08 9.69
CA ILE A 143 12.32 -3.56 11.05
C ILE A 143 13.53 -4.51 11.00
N PRO A 144 14.72 -4.12 11.52
CA PRO A 144 15.91 -4.96 11.49
C PRO A 144 15.78 -6.20 12.37
N PHE A 145 16.63 -7.21 12.10
CA PHE A 145 16.79 -8.36 12.98
C PHE A 145 17.61 -7.94 14.19
N LEU A 146 17.07 -8.10 15.39
CA LEU A 146 17.80 -7.80 16.61
C LEU A 146 18.43 -9.08 17.16
N TYR A 147 19.76 -9.14 17.17
CA TYR A 147 20.52 -10.24 17.72
C TYR A 147 21.67 -9.75 18.60
N GLN A 148 21.64 -10.16 19.86
CA GLN A 148 22.63 -9.76 20.88
C GLN A 148 22.87 -8.25 20.96
N GLY A 149 21.81 -7.43 20.83
CA GLY A 149 21.90 -5.98 20.91
C GLY A 149 22.33 -5.27 19.63
N HIS A 150 22.44 -5.99 18.50
CA HIS A 150 22.79 -5.41 17.21
C HIS A 150 21.68 -5.60 16.17
N ALA A 151 21.62 -4.68 15.21
CA ALA A 151 20.70 -4.73 14.07
C ALA A 151 21.35 -5.45 12.87
N TYR A 152 20.62 -6.37 12.25
CA TYR A 152 21.04 -7.07 11.04
C TYR A 152 19.98 -6.99 9.96
N LEU A 153 20.43 -6.95 8.70
CA LEU A 153 19.62 -7.34 7.56
C LEU A 153 19.89 -8.81 7.24
N VAL A 154 18.81 -9.59 7.14
CA VAL A 154 18.89 -11.02 6.89
C VAL A 154 18.40 -11.32 5.48
N PHE A 155 19.19 -12.07 4.72
CA PHE A 155 18.78 -12.64 3.44
C PHE A 155 18.91 -14.15 3.49
N GLY A 156 17.94 -14.87 2.91
CA GLY A 156 17.92 -16.31 2.81
C GLY A 156 18.04 -16.77 1.38
N MET A 157 18.98 -17.68 1.10
CA MET A 157 19.27 -18.16 -0.24
C MET A 157 19.18 -19.68 -0.29
N PRO A 158 18.64 -20.27 -1.38
CA PRO A 158 18.62 -21.72 -1.57
C PRO A 158 20.04 -22.27 -1.54
N CYS A 159 20.24 -23.29 -0.71
CA CYS A 159 21.50 -23.99 -0.62
C CYS A 159 21.29 -25.50 -0.85
N PRO A 160 22.15 -26.15 -1.65
CA PRO A 160 22.10 -27.60 -1.79
C PRO A 160 22.35 -28.24 -0.43
N THR A 161 21.57 -29.30 -0.12
CA THR A 161 21.54 -29.97 1.17
C THR A 161 22.95 -30.31 1.64
N SER A 162 23.45 -29.62 2.67
CA SER A 162 24.80 -29.86 3.15
C SER A 162 24.84 -31.12 4.02
N ILE A 163 25.62 -32.12 3.58
CA ILE A 163 25.80 -33.43 4.23
C ILE A 163 26.36 -33.29 5.66
N SER A 164 26.95 -32.15 6.01
CA SER A 164 27.70 -31.95 7.25
C SER A 164 26.89 -31.46 8.46
N HIS A 165 25.58 -31.23 8.33
CA HIS A 165 24.75 -30.72 9.43
C HIS A 165 23.55 -31.63 9.71
N PRO A 166 22.98 -31.59 10.94
CA PRO A 166 21.78 -32.34 11.25
C PRO A 166 20.64 -31.92 10.30
N PRO A 167 19.81 -32.87 9.82
CA PRO A 167 18.69 -32.53 8.98
C PRO A 167 17.75 -31.57 9.71
N LEU A 168 17.41 -30.46 9.06
CA LEU A 168 16.46 -29.49 9.60
C LEU A 168 15.05 -30.04 9.48
N ARG A 169 14.20 -29.76 10.46
CA ARG A 169 12.78 -30.09 10.36
C ARG A 169 12.14 -29.19 9.28
N PRO A 170 11.47 -29.77 8.26
CA PRO A 170 10.75 -28.98 7.28
C PRO A 170 9.62 -28.20 7.94
N GLN A 171 9.52 -26.92 7.60
CA GLN A 171 8.42 -26.04 7.96
C GLN A 171 7.66 -25.70 6.68
N TYR A 172 6.34 -25.58 6.76
CA TYR A 172 5.48 -25.45 5.58
C TYR A 172 4.88 -24.07 5.52
N VAL A 173 5.23 -23.28 4.53
CA VAL A 173 4.62 -21.96 4.28
C VAL A 173 3.62 -22.11 3.15
N GLN A 174 2.38 -21.69 3.42
CA GLN A 174 1.32 -21.65 2.43
C GLN A 174 1.34 -20.29 1.72
N PHE A 175 1.29 -20.32 0.39
CA PHE A 175 1.12 -19.11 -0.43
C PHE A 175 -0.34 -19.01 -0.86
N SER A 176 -0.90 -17.79 -0.85
CA SER A 176 -2.30 -17.51 -1.15
C SER A 176 -2.65 -17.67 -2.64
N ASP A 177 -1.69 -17.40 -3.52
CA ASP A 177 -1.94 -17.21 -4.95
C ASP A 177 -1.29 -18.29 -5.82
N GLU A 178 -1.87 -18.55 -6.99
CA GLU A 178 -1.31 -19.49 -7.98
C GLU A 178 -0.34 -18.82 -8.98
N ASP A 179 -0.01 -17.54 -8.79
CA ASP A 179 0.85 -16.78 -9.69
C ASP A 179 2.28 -17.37 -9.78
N SER A 180 3.04 -16.99 -10.81
CA SER A 180 4.43 -17.39 -10.99
C SER A 180 5.35 -16.75 -9.96
N ASN A 181 5.02 -15.56 -9.45
CA ASN A 181 5.67 -14.96 -8.29
C ASN A 181 4.69 -14.92 -7.12
N ARG A 182 5.05 -15.52 -5.98
CA ARG A 182 4.23 -15.50 -4.76
C ARG A 182 5.10 -15.14 -3.60
N TYR A 183 4.55 -14.41 -2.65
CA TYR A 183 5.23 -14.13 -1.40
C TYR A 183 4.30 -14.38 -0.22
N GLN A 184 4.89 -14.52 0.96
CA GLN A 184 4.19 -14.59 2.23
C GLN A 184 5.07 -13.96 3.30
N VAL A 185 4.52 -13.08 4.12
CA VAL A 185 5.21 -12.61 5.33
C VAL A 185 5.11 -13.65 6.44
N VAL A 186 6.25 -13.93 7.07
CA VAL A 186 6.40 -14.88 8.17
C VAL A 186 7.20 -14.25 9.32
N LEU A 187 7.06 -14.83 10.51
CA LEU A 187 7.77 -14.38 11.71
C LEU A 187 8.98 -15.29 12.00
N PHE A 188 10.20 -14.75 11.90
CA PHE A 188 11.46 -15.38 12.25
C PHE A 188 11.95 -14.89 13.62
N GLU A 189 11.84 -15.72 14.66
CA GLU A 189 12.28 -15.37 16.03
C GLU A 189 11.78 -13.99 16.52
N GLY A 190 10.59 -13.58 16.09
CA GLY A 190 10.01 -12.28 16.44
C GLY A 190 10.23 -11.17 15.41
N GLN A 191 10.94 -11.43 14.31
CA GLN A 191 11.14 -10.48 13.21
C GLN A 191 10.34 -10.85 11.96
N LEU A 192 9.94 -9.86 11.19
CA LEU A 192 9.16 -10.02 9.96
C LEU A 192 10.07 -10.25 8.76
N MET A 193 9.84 -11.35 8.06
CA MET A 193 10.58 -11.76 6.87
C MET A 193 9.60 -12.08 5.76
N GLN A 194 9.98 -11.75 4.52
CA GLN A 194 9.25 -12.16 3.33
C GLN A 194 9.85 -13.45 2.80
N VAL A 195 9.04 -14.49 2.65
CA VAL A 195 9.38 -15.68 1.87
C VAL A 195 8.80 -15.47 0.49
N GLU A 196 9.64 -15.50 -0.53
CA GLU A 196 9.22 -15.33 -1.92
C GLU A 196 9.56 -16.59 -2.71
N THR A 197 8.61 -17.04 -3.52
CA THR A 197 8.75 -18.17 -4.42
C THR A 197 8.49 -17.73 -5.85
N LEU A 198 9.42 -18.08 -6.73
CA LEU A 198 9.38 -17.73 -8.15
C LEU A 198 9.45 -19.01 -8.97
N SER A 199 8.34 -19.38 -9.60
CA SER A 199 8.21 -20.60 -10.39
C SER A 199 8.30 -20.27 -11.88
N VAL A 200 9.20 -20.95 -12.60
CA VAL A 200 9.39 -20.76 -14.03
C VAL A 200 8.37 -21.63 -14.78
N PRO A 201 7.47 -21.06 -15.59
CA PRO A 201 6.43 -21.85 -16.26
C PRO A 201 7.04 -22.90 -17.20
N PRO A 202 6.59 -24.18 -17.15
CA PRO A 202 7.19 -25.25 -17.95
C PRO A 202 6.87 -25.17 -19.46
N HIS A 203 5.91 -24.34 -19.90
CA HIS A 203 5.35 -24.39 -21.27
C HIS A 203 5.02 -23.04 -21.94
N LEU A 204 5.27 -21.90 -21.30
CA LEU A 204 5.17 -20.60 -21.99
C LEU A 204 6.43 -20.39 -22.83
N GLU A 205 6.28 -19.94 -24.09
CA GLU A 205 7.42 -19.39 -24.82
C GLU A 205 8.04 -18.31 -23.92
N ARG A 206 9.35 -18.42 -23.62
CA ARG A 206 10.07 -17.63 -22.60
C ARG A 206 9.85 -16.10 -22.68
N HIS A 207 9.25 -15.59 -23.75
CA HIS A 207 8.99 -14.19 -24.02
C HIS A 207 7.73 -13.60 -23.36
N ASP A 208 6.86 -14.40 -22.74
CA ASP A 208 5.64 -13.91 -22.06
C ASP A 208 5.72 -13.99 -20.51
N TRP A 209 6.88 -14.31 -19.94
CA TRP A 209 7.03 -14.34 -18.49
C TRP A 209 7.39 -12.95 -17.94
N GLU A 210 6.40 -12.27 -17.34
CA GLU A 210 6.53 -10.92 -16.78
C GLU A 210 7.72 -10.78 -15.79
N TYR A 211 8.09 -11.86 -15.11
CA TYR A 211 9.16 -11.87 -14.11
C TYR A 211 10.52 -12.33 -14.64
N GLU A 212 10.71 -12.52 -15.96
CA GLU A 212 11.99 -13.03 -16.51
C GLU A 212 13.18 -12.14 -16.12
N ASP A 213 13.04 -10.83 -16.28
CA ASP A 213 14.12 -9.89 -15.96
C ASP A 213 14.41 -9.84 -14.46
N TYR A 214 13.39 -10.00 -13.63
CA TYR A 214 13.54 -10.06 -12.17
C TYR A 214 14.22 -11.35 -11.75
N HIS A 215 13.77 -12.51 -12.26
CA HIS A 215 14.41 -13.81 -12.05
C HIS A 215 15.87 -13.81 -12.46
N ARG A 216 16.16 -13.27 -13.65
CA ARG A 216 17.52 -13.18 -14.19
C ARG A 216 18.42 -12.38 -13.26
N ARG A 217 17.96 -11.22 -12.77
CA ARG A 217 18.69 -10.40 -11.79
C ARG A 217 18.88 -11.12 -10.46
N LEU A 218 17.86 -11.81 -9.95
CA LEU A 218 17.98 -12.58 -8.71
C LEU A 218 19.02 -13.70 -8.85
N CYS A 219 19.00 -14.41 -9.97
CA CYS A 219 19.98 -15.44 -10.28
C CYS A 219 21.41 -14.89 -10.45
N SER A 220 21.58 -13.78 -11.18
CA SER A 220 22.91 -13.22 -11.47
C SER A 220 23.49 -12.48 -10.28
N ASP A 221 22.70 -11.62 -9.65
CA ASP A 221 23.20 -10.61 -8.71
C ASP A 221 23.13 -11.15 -7.28
N LEU A 222 21.97 -11.65 -6.86
CA LEU A 222 21.78 -12.17 -5.50
C LEU A 222 22.48 -13.52 -5.33
N LEU A 223 22.10 -14.52 -6.14
CA LEU A 223 22.59 -15.90 -5.99
C LEU A 223 23.99 -16.10 -6.58
N GLY A 224 24.27 -15.49 -7.73
CA GLY A 224 25.60 -15.43 -8.31
C GLY A 224 26.58 -14.66 -7.41
N GLY A 225 26.16 -13.52 -6.86
CA GLY A 225 26.94 -12.77 -5.88
C GLY A 225 27.19 -13.55 -4.59
N ALA A 226 26.18 -14.26 -4.08
CA ALA A 226 26.32 -15.12 -2.90
C ALA A 226 27.32 -16.26 -3.12
N THR A 227 27.29 -16.85 -4.32
CA THR A 227 28.26 -17.86 -4.74
C THR A 227 29.67 -17.27 -4.81
N ALA A 228 29.82 -16.08 -5.40
CA ALA A 228 31.11 -15.39 -5.49
C ALA A 228 31.67 -14.98 -4.11
N ALA A 229 30.79 -14.65 -3.16
CA ALA A 229 31.13 -14.38 -1.76
C ALA A 229 31.37 -15.66 -0.93
N GLY A 230 31.14 -16.84 -1.51
CA GLY A 230 31.38 -18.13 -0.88
C GLY A 230 30.31 -18.57 0.12
N TRP A 231 29.10 -17.98 0.07
CA TRP A 231 28.01 -18.34 0.97
C TRP A 231 27.29 -19.62 0.58
N ILE A 232 27.13 -19.84 -0.72
CA ILE A 232 26.42 -20.98 -1.29
C ILE A 232 27.20 -21.55 -2.47
N SER A 233 26.86 -22.78 -2.87
CA SER A 233 27.33 -23.38 -4.11
C SER A 233 26.21 -23.38 -5.13
N PRO A 234 26.49 -23.11 -6.42
CA PRO A 234 25.46 -23.08 -7.43
C PRO A 234 24.95 -24.51 -7.69
N PRO A 235 23.63 -24.70 -7.83
CA PRO A 235 23.06 -26.00 -8.13
C PRO A 235 23.52 -26.51 -9.51
N PRO A 236 23.74 -27.83 -9.68
CA PRO A 236 24.21 -28.40 -10.94
C PRO A 236 23.27 -28.16 -12.14
N ALA A 237 21.97 -28.08 -11.88
CA ALA A 237 20.93 -27.88 -12.90
C ALA A 237 20.62 -26.39 -13.16
N GLY A 238 21.37 -25.46 -12.55
CA GLY A 238 21.00 -24.06 -12.49
C GLY A 238 19.87 -23.80 -11.48
N TRP A 239 19.50 -22.53 -11.35
CA TRP A 239 18.68 -22.05 -10.24
C TRP A 239 17.18 -22.36 -10.36
N GLY A 240 16.65 -22.65 -11.56
CA GLY A 240 15.27 -23.15 -11.74
C GLY A 240 14.21 -22.32 -11.02
N ASP A 241 13.27 -23.02 -10.37
CA ASP A 241 12.33 -22.43 -9.41
C ASP A 241 13.08 -22.01 -8.14
N LEU A 242 12.74 -20.83 -7.64
CA LEU A 242 13.44 -20.19 -6.55
C LEU A 242 12.54 -20.07 -5.33
N LEU A 243 13.09 -20.36 -4.17
CA LEU A 243 12.54 -19.96 -2.88
C LEU A 243 13.66 -19.23 -2.14
N PHE A 244 13.41 -17.99 -1.76
CA PHE A 244 14.38 -17.14 -1.06
C PHE A 244 13.71 -16.30 0.01
N LEU A 245 14.51 -15.68 0.88
CA LEU A 245 14.02 -14.77 1.91
C LEU A 245 14.70 -13.41 1.81
N SER A 246 13.90 -12.38 2.04
CA SER A 246 14.33 -11.01 2.23
C SER A 246 13.69 -10.42 3.49
N PRO A 247 14.24 -9.34 4.04
CA PRO A 247 13.54 -8.56 5.06
C PRO A 247 12.17 -8.12 4.53
N ALA A 248 11.13 -8.23 5.35
CA ALA A 248 9.82 -7.70 4.97
C ALA A 248 9.87 -6.17 4.97
N SER A 249 9.38 -5.53 3.90
CA SER A 249 9.22 -4.08 3.87
C SER A 249 7.91 -3.65 4.54
N HIS A 250 7.83 -2.41 4.98
CA HIS A 250 6.61 -1.76 5.45
C HIS A 250 5.48 -1.91 4.43
N GLU A 251 5.75 -1.66 3.14
CA GLU A 251 4.78 -1.83 2.06
C GLU A 251 4.27 -3.27 1.96
N THR A 252 5.16 -4.26 2.09
CA THR A 252 4.76 -5.68 2.07
C THR A 252 3.85 -5.99 3.27
N LEU A 253 4.19 -5.44 4.44
CA LEU A 253 3.39 -5.61 5.66
C LEU A 253 2.03 -4.93 5.55
N GLU A 254 1.96 -3.73 4.99
CA GLU A 254 0.70 -3.04 4.74
C GLU A 254 -0.20 -3.87 3.82
N HIS A 255 0.36 -4.45 2.74
CA HIS A 255 -0.39 -5.31 1.83
C HIS A 255 -0.87 -6.61 2.49
N GLU A 256 -0.04 -7.28 3.29
CA GLU A 256 -0.37 -8.55 3.96
C GLU A 256 -1.36 -8.38 5.11
N LEU A 257 -1.22 -7.30 5.89
CA LEU A 257 -2.13 -6.96 6.98
C LEU A 257 -3.37 -6.21 6.48
N ARG A 258 -3.45 -5.93 5.18
CA ARG A 258 -4.61 -5.26 4.59
C ARG A 258 -5.82 -6.15 4.73
N ILE A 259 -6.78 -5.69 5.54
CA ILE A 259 -8.11 -6.29 5.58
C ILE A 259 -8.84 -5.80 4.32
N GLU A 260 -8.68 -6.53 3.23
CA GLU A 260 -9.50 -6.34 2.04
C GLU A 260 -10.82 -7.08 2.21
N ILE A 261 -11.92 -6.32 2.27
CA ILE A 261 -13.25 -6.91 2.16
C ILE A 261 -13.42 -7.29 0.70
N LYS A 262 -13.35 -8.59 0.39
CA LYS A 262 -13.64 -9.12 -0.94
C LYS A 262 -15.13 -9.52 -1.03
N PRO A 263 -15.80 -9.26 -2.17
CA PRO A 263 -17.12 -9.81 -2.42
C PRO A 263 -17.04 -11.35 -2.55
N GLU A 264 -18.06 -12.05 -2.04
CA GLU A 264 -18.32 -13.44 -2.42
C GLU A 264 -18.81 -13.56 -3.88
N SER A 265 -18.79 -14.76 -4.46
CA SER A 265 -19.04 -15.04 -5.89
C SER A 265 -20.45 -14.69 -6.42
N ASP A 266 -21.34 -14.18 -5.57
CA ASP A 266 -22.66 -13.63 -5.89
C ASP A 266 -22.94 -12.29 -5.20
N GLU A 267 -21.94 -11.72 -4.52
CA GLU A 267 -22.04 -10.53 -3.71
C GLU A 267 -21.40 -9.33 -4.45
N THR A 268 -21.97 -8.16 -4.24
CA THR A 268 -21.47 -6.89 -4.73
C THR A 268 -21.22 -5.99 -3.53
N LEU A 269 -20.01 -5.47 -3.40
CA LEU A 269 -19.69 -4.47 -2.39
C LEU A 269 -19.95 -3.08 -2.96
N CYS A 270 -20.67 -2.27 -2.19
CA CYS A 270 -21.12 -0.96 -2.61
C CYS A 270 -20.73 0.10 -1.58
N THR A 271 -20.11 1.18 -2.04
CA THR A 271 -19.75 2.32 -1.18
C THR A 271 -20.30 3.60 -1.78
N LEU A 272 -20.97 4.39 -0.95
CA LEU A 272 -21.45 5.73 -1.31
C LEU A 272 -20.43 6.78 -0.91
N GLN A 273 -20.02 7.62 -1.86
CA GLN A 273 -19.06 8.68 -1.64
C GLN A 273 -19.69 10.04 -1.93
N THR A 274 -19.56 10.95 -0.96
CA THR A 274 -20.05 12.32 -1.02
C THR A 274 -19.12 13.25 -0.27
N ASP A 275 -19.01 14.49 -0.72
CA ASP A 275 -18.35 15.60 -0.05
C ASP A 275 -19.28 16.34 0.94
N ASN A 276 -20.58 16.04 0.92
CA ASN A 276 -21.59 16.67 1.77
C ASN A 276 -22.65 15.64 2.23
N PRO A 277 -22.41 14.92 3.34
CA PRO A 277 -23.28 13.86 3.83
C PRO A 277 -24.70 14.32 4.15
N ASP A 278 -24.88 15.50 4.74
CA ASP A 278 -26.21 15.98 5.15
C ASP A 278 -27.09 16.30 3.95
N LEU A 279 -26.54 16.99 2.95
CA LEU A 279 -27.26 17.29 1.73
C LEU A 279 -27.51 16.03 0.89
N ALA A 280 -26.58 15.08 0.88
CA ALA A 280 -26.78 13.80 0.20
C ALA A 280 -27.91 12.98 0.85
N VAL A 281 -28.05 13.02 2.19
CA VAL A 281 -29.18 12.42 2.90
C VAL A 281 -30.50 13.08 2.53
N GLU A 282 -30.55 14.41 2.47
CA GLU A 282 -31.75 15.15 2.02
C GLU A 282 -32.14 14.73 0.59
N VAL A 283 -31.18 14.60 -0.33
CA VAL A 283 -31.42 14.12 -1.70
C VAL A 283 -32.04 12.72 -1.69
N LEU A 284 -31.52 11.79 -0.88
CA LEU A 284 -32.10 10.44 -0.76
C LEU A 284 -33.54 10.47 -0.25
N GLU A 285 -33.84 11.30 0.74
CA GLU A 285 -35.18 11.46 1.31
C GLU A 285 -36.17 11.99 0.28
N ARG A 286 -35.82 13.09 -0.40
CA ARG A 286 -36.66 13.69 -1.44
C ARG A 286 -36.89 12.75 -2.62
N ALA A 287 -35.84 12.04 -3.06
CA ALA A 287 -35.95 11.06 -4.13
C ALA A 287 -36.86 9.89 -3.72
N ARG A 288 -36.77 9.42 -2.46
CA ARG A 288 -37.71 8.41 -1.94
C ARG A 288 -39.15 8.89 -1.92
N MET A 289 -39.38 10.17 -1.64
CA MET A 289 -40.70 10.80 -1.59
C MET A 289 -41.25 11.18 -2.98
N GLY A 290 -40.49 10.93 -4.06
CA GLY A 290 -40.92 11.29 -5.42
C GLY A 290 -40.85 12.80 -5.70
N GLN A 291 -40.08 13.57 -4.93
CA GLN A 291 -39.94 15.02 -5.08
C GLN A 291 -38.91 15.38 -6.16
N PHE A 292 -39.16 14.92 -7.38
CA PHE A 292 -38.34 15.21 -8.56
C PHE A 292 -39.21 15.19 -9.81
N THR A 293 -38.77 15.90 -10.85
CA THR A 293 -39.45 16.00 -12.13
C THR A 293 -38.68 15.19 -13.17
N CYS A 294 -39.35 14.28 -13.86
CA CYS A 294 -38.77 13.60 -15.01
C CYS A 294 -38.77 14.53 -16.23
N TYR A 295 -37.65 14.62 -16.94
CA TYR A 295 -37.58 15.33 -18.20
C TYR A 295 -36.83 14.50 -19.24
N GLU A 296 -37.31 14.55 -20.48
CA GLU A 296 -36.57 14.03 -21.62
C GLU A 296 -35.42 15.01 -21.92
N GLY A 297 -34.19 14.50 -21.81
CA GLY A 297 -32.99 15.17 -22.30
C GLY A 297 -32.82 14.96 -23.80
N ALA A 298 -31.86 15.64 -24.41
CA ALA A 298 -31.55 15.48 -25.84
C ALA A 298 -30.93 14.10 -26.21
N GLY A 299 -30.74 13.22 -25.21
CA GLY A 299 -30.27 11.84 -25.36
C GLY A 299 -31.34 10.83 -24.91
N VAL A 300 -31.18 9.58 -25.32
CA VAL A 300 -32.16 8.47 -25.18
C VAL A 300 -32.46 8.08 -23.71
N GLU A 301 -31.74 8.61 -22.73
CA GLU A 301 -31.94 8.30 -21.30
C GLU A 301 -32.79 9.35 -20.59
N ALA A 302 -33.73 8.90 -19.74
CA ALA A 302 -34.53 9.77 -18.90
C ALA A 302 -33.67 10.45 -17.81
N SER A 303 -33.76 11.78 -17.70
CA SER A 303 -33.11 12.55 -16.65
C SER A 303 -34.12 13.05 -15.62
N TYR A 304 -33.73 13.12 -14.36
CA TYR A 304 -34.59 13.56 -13.25
C TYR A 304 -34.03 14.85 -12.64
N ALA A 305 -34.87 15.86 -12.45
CA ALA A 305 -34.51 17.12 -11.83
C ALA A 305 -35.08 17.21 -10.41
N MET A 306 -34.27 17.59 -9.44
CA MET A 306 -34.68 17.84 -8.06
C MET A 306 -34.38 19.29 -7.69
N ARG A 307 -35.32 19.91 -6.96
CA ARG A 307 -35.19 21.27 -6.41
C ARG A 307 -35.11 21.20 -4.89
N ILE A 308 -34.13 21.89 -4.30
CA ILE A 308 -33.93 21.99 -2.85
C ILE A 308 -33.74 23.46 -2.49
N GLU A 309 -34.56 23.98 -1.58
CA GLU A 309 -34.36 25.31 -0.99
C GLU A 309 -33.26 25.26 0.06
N LEU A 310 -32.28 26.14 -0.05
CA LEU A 310 -31.14 26.22 0.86
C LEU A 310 -31.29 27.40 1.82
N PRO A 311 -30.82 27.27 3.08
CA PRO A 311 -30.77 28.40 4.02
C PRO A 311 -29.90 29.56 3.47
N THR A 312 -30.36 30.79 3.64
CA THR A 312 -29.72 32.03 3.15
C THR A 312 -28.30 32.26 3.70
N ALA A 313 -27.91 31.60 4.80
CA ALA A 313 -26.64 31.80 5.48
C ALA A 313 -25.44 31.01 4.88
N ILE A 314 -25.66 30.15 3.87
CA ILE A 314 -24.58 29.28 3.36
C ILE A 314 -23.87 29.93 2.16
N ALA A 315 -22.57 30.24 2.33
CA ALA A 315 -21.78 30.96 1.33
C ALA A 315 -21.47 30.14 0.07
N ARG A 316 -21.41 28.81 0.19
CA ARG A 316 -21.19 27.86 -0.90
C ARG A 316 -21.75 26.49 -0.50
N VAL A 317 -22.61 25.93 -1.34
CA VAL A 317 -23.13 24.56 -1.17
C VAL A 317 -22.56 23.72 -2.28
N ASP A 318 -21.72 22.77 -1.91
CA ASP A 318 -21.13 21.79 -2.82
C ASP A 318 -21.75 20.42 -2.49
N ILE A 319 -22.07 19.64 -3.53
CA ILE A 319 -22.52 18.25 -3.38
C ILE A 319 -22.09 17.42 -4.58
N SER A 320 -21.40 16.34 -4.30
CA SER A 320 -21.19 15.19 -5.18
C SER A 320 -21.76 13.94 -4.52
N LEU A 321 -22.33 13.04 -5.30
CA LEU A 321 -22.73 11.73 -4.80
C LEU A 321 -22.42 10.70 -5.88
N SER A 322 -21.63 9.71 -5.51
CA SER A 322 -21.22 8.61 -6.38
C SER A 322 -21.34 7.27 -5.67
N LEU A 323 -21.54 6.22 -6.46
CA LEU A 323 -21.58 4.84 -6.03
C LEU A 323 -20.37 4.13 -6.62
N LYS A 324 -19.55 3.53 -5.76
CA LYS A 324 -18.50 2.60 -6.15
C LYS A 324 -18.99 1.18 -5.93
N ILE A 325 -18.75 0.33 -6.91
CA ILE A 325 -19.18 -1.05 -6.96
C ILE A 325 -17.95 -1.93 -7.17
N ILE A 326 -17.80 -2.95 -6.33
CA ILE A 326 -16.75 -3.96 -6.43
C ILE A 326 -17.44 -5.33 -6.49
N GLU A 327 -17.22 -6.03 -7.60
CA GLU A 327 -17.57 -7.43 -7.82
C GLU A 327 -16.29 -8.27 -7.85
N GLU A 328 -16.40 -9.60 -7.89
CA GLU A 328 -15.26 -10.52 -7.88
C GLU A 328 -14.22 -10.20 -8.97
N THR A 329 -14.68 -9.78 -10.16
CA THR A 329 -13.81 -9.53 -11.32
C THR A 329 -13.90 -8.12 -11.88
N ALA A 330 -14.71 -7.24 -11.28
CA ALA A 330 -15.01 -5.93 -11.87
C ALA A 330 -15.05 -4.82 -10.82
N TRP A 331 -14.50 -3.68 -11.21
CA TRP A 331 -14.61 -2.43 -10.48
C TRP A 331 -15.35 -1.40 -11.33
N GLN A 332 -16.42 -0.84 -10.79
CA GLN A 332 -17.23 0.17 -11.45
C GLN A 332 -17.49 1.36 -10.54
N SER A 333 -17.62 2.55 -11.13
CA SER A 333 -17.99 3.76 -10.42
C SER A 333 -19.01 4.52 -11.24
N THR A 334 -20.08 4.97 -10.61
CA THR A 334 -21.13 5.75 -11.28
C THR A 334 -21.52 6.97 -10.45
N HIS A 335 -21.76 8.09 -11.14
CA HIS A 335 -22.26 9.31 -10.50
C HIS A 335 -23.78 9.20 -10.31
N LEU A 336 -24.24 9.44 -9.09
CA LEU A 336 -25.66 9.44 -8.76
C LEU A 336 -26.30 10.83 -8.94
N ILE A 337 -25.47 11.88 -8.83
CA ILE A 337 -25.80 13.27 -9.18
C ILE A 337 -24.95 13.65 -10.39
N GLY A 338 -25.61 13.97 -11.52
CA GLY A 338 -24.94 14.29 -12.78
C GLY A 338 -24.52 15.76 -12.88
N ARG A 339 -25.47 16.66 -12.62
CA ARG A 339 -25.31 18.11 -12.73
C ARG A 339 -25.91 18.79 -11.51
N ARG A 340 -25.38 19.95 -11.16
CA ARG A 340 -25.95 20.84 -10.15
C ARG A 340 -25.92 22.29 -10.62
N VAL A 341 -26.92 23.06 -10.25
CA VAL A 341 -27.02 24.50 -10.52
C VAL A 341 -27.53 25.18 -9.26
N ILE A 342 -26.85 26.24 -8.81
CA ILE A 342 -27.30 27.05 -7.68
C ILE A 342 -27.81 28.37 -8.24
N GLN A 343 -29.08 28.65 -8.00
CA GLN A 343 -29.68 29.93 -8.31
C GLN A 343 -29.76 30.74 -7.01
N ARG A 344 -29.34 32.01 -7.07
CA ARG A 344 -29.46 32.95 -5.97
C ARG A 344 -30.35 34.08 -6.40
N ASP A 345 -31.39 34.35 -5.62
CA ASP A 345 -32.31 35.44 -5.86
C ASP A 345 -32.53 36.26 -4.58
N ALA A 346 -33.45 37.23 -4.63
CA ALA A 346 -33.80 38.04 -3.46
C ALA A 346 -34.58 37.25 -2.38
N SER A 347 -35.09 36.06 -2.72
CA SER A 347 -35.94 35.22 -1.84
C SER A 347 -35.14 34.14 -1.12
N GLY A 348 -33.97 33.76 -1.63
CA GLY A 348 -33.07 32.79 -1.01
C GLY A 348 -32.03 32.20 -1.96
N GLN A 349 -31.59 31.00 -1.63
CA GLN A 349 -30.73 30.19 -2.50
C GLN A 349 -31.44 28.88 -2.82
N THR A 350 -31.52 28.52 -4.10
CA THR A 350 -32.15 27.28 -4.54
C THR A 350 -31.14 26.42 -5.29
N LEU A 351 -31.05 25.15 -4.91
CA LEU A 351 -30.21 24.14 -5.55
C LEU A 351 -31.05 23.26 -6.46
N TYR A 352 -30.67 23.23 -7.74
CA TYR A 352 -31.20 22.31 -8.74
C TYR A 352 -30.18 21.20 -8.99
N LEU A 353 -30.64 19.95 -8.94
CA LEU A 353 -29.82 18.76 -9.15
C LEU A 353 -30.40 17.93 -10.30
N GLU A 354 -29.52 17.45 -11.18
CA GLU A 354 -29.81 16.33 -12.06
C GLU A 354 -29.47 15.03 -11.32
N ILE A 355 -30.49 14.23 -11.04
CA ILE A 355 -30.39 12.92 -10.43
C ILE A 355 -30.41 11.85 -11.52
N LYS A 356 -29.46 10.91 -11.43
CA LYS A 356 -29.37 9.80 -12.38
C LYS A 356 -30.35 8.67 -12.02
N PRO A 357 -30.84 7.90 -13.01
CA PRO A 357 -31.73 6.75 -12.79
C PRO A 357 -31.20 5.76 -11.72
N ALA A 358 -29.88 5.55 -11.71
CA ALA A 358 -29.19 4.69 -10.75
C ALA A 358 -29.47 5.07 -9.28
N LEU A 359 -29.63 6.36 -8.96
CA LEU A 359 -29.96 6.79 -7.59
C LEU A 359 -31.36 6.33 -7.19
N ILE A 360 -32.32 6.46 -8.09
CA ILE A 360 -33.72 6.07 -7.84
C ILE A 360 -33.80 4.55 -7.65
N LYS A 361 -33.13 3.78 -8.51
CA LYS A 361 -33.04 2.32 -8.38
C LYS A 361 -32.38 1.89 -7.08
N LEU A 362 -31.29 2.55 -6.68
CA LEU A 362 -30.62 2.28 -5.41
C LEU A 362 -31.56 2.48 -4.21
N ILE A 363 -32.34 3.56 -4.22
CA ILE A 363 -33.35 3.87 -3.17
C ILE A 363 -34.50 2.87 -3.17
N GLN A 364 -34.85 2.29 -4.32
CA GLN A 364 -35.89 1.25 -4.42
C GLN A 364 -35.40 -0.08 -3.86
N ARG A 365 -34.12 -0.40 -4.07
CA ARG A 365 -33.52 -1.67 -3.66
C ARG A 365 -33.09 -1.71 -2.20
N GLN A 366 -32.56 -0.60 -1.69
CA GLN A 366 -31.97 -0.57 -0.37
C GLN A 366 -32.84 0.20 0.63
N PRO A 367 -32.98 -0.28 1.88
CA PRO A 367 -33.68 0.47 2.90
C PRO A 367 -33.04 1.85 3.09
N LEU A 368 -33.83 2.92 3.06
CA LEU A 368 -33.34 4.29 3.22
C LEU A 368 -32.48 4.48 4.48
N LYS A 369 -32.83 3.80 5.58
CA LYS A 369 -32.04 3.80 6.82
C LYS A 369 -30.61 3.29 6.61
N VAL A 370 -30.43 2.26 5.78
CA VAL A 370 -29.13 1.67 5.45
C VAL A 370 -28.33 2.62 4.58
N LEU A 371 -28.94 3.22 3.56
CA LEU A 371 -28.27 4.21 2.69
C LEU A 371 -27.80 5.45 3.47
N LYS A 372 -28.63 5.97 4.39
CA LYS A 372 -28.24 7.08 5.28
C LYS A 372 -27.04 6.73 6.13
N LYS A 373 -27.01 5.51 6.67
CA LYS A 373 -25.91 5.01 7.48
C LYS A 373 -24.62 4.86 6.66
N ALA A 374 -24.74 4.32 5.44
CA ALA A 374 -23.62 4.23 4.50
C ALA A 374 -23.01 5.61 4.18
N ILE A 375 -23.84 6.63 3.96
CA ILE A 375 -23.37 7.99 3.69
C ILE A 375 -22.71 8.64 4.92
N ARG A 376 -23.34 8.53 6.10
CA ARG A 376 -22.88 9.23 7.30
C ARG A 376 -21.69 8.56 7.99
N GLU A 377 -21.62 7.24 7.93
CA GLU A 377 -20.63 6.44 8.64
C GLU A 377 -19.64 5.74 7.70
N GLY A 378 -19.75 5.94 6.38
CA GLY A 378 -18.86 5.32 5.39
C GLY A 378 -19.01 3.79 5.30
N GLN A 379 -20.17 3.24 5.65
CA GLN A 379 -20.36 1.79 5.66
C GLN A 379 -20.34 1.20 4.25
N VAL A 380 -19.64 0.06 4.11
CA VAL A 380 -19.72 -0.79 2.91
C VAL A 380 -21.01 -1.59 2.95
N LEU A 381 -21.78 -1.52 1.87
CA LEU A 381 -23.01 -2.28 1.68
C LEU A 381 -22.69 -3.57 0.93
N ARG A 382 -23.29 -4.67 1.38
CA ARG A 382 -23.21 -5.99 0.78
C ARG A 382 -24.56 -6.30 0.14
N VAL A 383 -24.58 -6.41 -1.18
CA VAL A 383 -25.82 -6.53 -1.96
C VAL A 383 -25.66 -7.55 -3.08
N HIS A 384 -26.73 -8.25 -3.46
CA HIS A 384 -26.69 -9.24 -4.55
C HIS A 384 -27.38 -8.68 -5.79
N GLY A 385 -26.77 -8.84 -6.98
CA GLY A 385 -27.37 -8.53 -8.29
C GLY A 385 -27.61 -7.05 -8.60
N LEU A 386 -26.96 -6.12 -7.88
CA LEU A 386 -27.27 -4.69 -8.01
C LEU A 386 -26.93 -4.10 -9.40
N CYS A 387 -25.83 -4.52 -10.03
CA CYS A 387 -25.33 -3.89 -11.27
C CYS A 387 -26.31 -4.00 -12.45
N GLU A 388 -26.86 -5.19 -12.70
CA GLU A 388 -27.81 -5.43 -13.80
C GLU A 388 -29.08 -4.57 -13.63
N GLU A 389 -29.53 -4.42 -12.38
CA GLU A 389 -30.78 -3.77 -12.03
C GLU A 389 -30.66 -2.24 -11.99
N LEU A 390 -29.45 -1.70 -11.75
CA LEU A 390 -29.17 -0.27 -11.87
C LEU A 390 -29.27 0.22 -13.33
N GLN A 391 -29.11 -0.67 -14.31
CA GLN A 391 -29.28 -0.36 -15.73
C GLN A 391 -30.75 -0.39 -16.18
N GLU A 392 -31.65 -0.97 -15.38
CA GLU A 392 -33.07 -0.99 -15.71
C GLU A 392 -33.75 0.37 -15.50
N ALA A 393 -34.84 0.63 -16.22
CA ALA A 393 -35.66 1.82 -16.03
C ALA A 393 -36.28 1.85 -14.60
N PRO A 394 -36.22 2.98 -13.87
CA PRO A 394 -36.80 3.08 -12.53
C PRO A 394 -38.32 2.89 -12.49
N THR A 395 -38.83 2.20 -11.47
CA THR A 395 -40.28 2.06 -11.26
C THR A 395 -40.83 3.30 -10.54
N LEU A 396 -41.43 4.23 -11.26
CA LEU A 396 -41.92 5.47 -10.65
C LEU A 396 -43.17 5.18 -9.78
N PRO A 397 -43.25 5.71 -8.54
CA PRO A 397 -44.45 5.58 -7.74
C PRO A 397 -45.64 6.27 -8.45
N PRO A 398 -46.86 5.74 -8.32
CA PRO A 398 -48.05 6.39 -8.87
C PRO A 398 -48.15 7.79 -8.28
N ASN A 399 -48.30 8.77 -9.18
CA ASN A 399 -48.21 10.20 -8.94
C ASN A 399 -49.08 10.66 -7.74
N THR A 400 -48.53 10.70 -6.52
CA THR A 400 -49.26 11.19 -5.33
C THR A 400 -49.19 12.71 -5.14
N ALA A 401 -48.62 13.41 -6.11
CA ALA A 401 -48.79 14.84 -6.25
C ALA A 401 -48.98 15.16 -7.74
N ALA A 402 -50.20 15.00 -8.23
CA ALA A 402 -50.71 15.99 -9.17
C ALA A 402 -50.78 17.33 -8.43
N LEU A 403 -49.62 17.92 -8.12
CA LEU A 403 -49.52 19.37 -8.14
C LEU A 403 -49.89 19.72 -9.57
N GLU A 404 -50.94 20.52 -9.72
CA GLU A 404 -51.32 21.10 -11.00
C GLU A 404 -50.05 21.48 -11.77
N PRO A 405 -50.00 21.28 -13.10
CA PRO A 405 -48.90 21.81 -13.87
C PRO A 405 -48.90 23.32 -13.60
N LEU A 406 -48.03 23.75 -12.69
CA LEU A 406 -47.66 25.14 -12.65
C LEU A 406 -47.10 25.34 -14.05
N GLU A 407 -47.81 26.14 -14.85
CA GLU A 407 -47.23 26.86 -15.96
C GLU A 407 -46.10 27.72 -15.36
N ILE A 408 -44.99 27.07 -15.04
CA ILE A 408 -43.75 27.72 -14.68
C ILE A 408 -43.20 28.15 -16.03
N ASP A 409 -43.54 29.37 -16.40
CA ASP A 409 -42.90 30.16 -17.46
C ASP A 409 -41.45 30.54 -17.07
N GLU A 410 -40.89 29.94 -16.01
CA GLU A 410 -39.48 30.06 -15.65
C GLU A 410 -38.66 29.05 -16.48
N PRO A 411 -37.60 29.51 -17.16
CA PRO A 411 -36.72 28.62 -17.92
C PRO A 411 -36.15 27.56 -16.98
N ASN A 412 -36.26 26.28 -17.33
CA ASN A 412 -35.53 25.22 -16.64
C ASN A 412 -34.03 25.52 -16.84
N PRO A 413 -33.27 25.92 -15.80
CA PRO A 413 -31.86 26.29 -15.94
C PRO A 413 -30.97 25.10 -16.33
N LEU A 414 -31.51 23.88 -16.29
CA LEU A 414 -30.84 22.67 -16.79
C LEU A 414 -31.01 22.48 -18.31
N ARG A 415 -31.93 23.21 -18.96
CA ARG A 415 -32.25 23.14 -20.40
C ARG A 415 -31.68 24.28 -21.24
N GLU A 416 -31.09 25.33 -20.65
CA GLU A 416 -30.51 26.43 -21.44
C GLU A 416 -29.27 25.95 -22.23
N PRO A 417 -29.21 26.17 -23.56
CA PRO A 417 -28.10 25.76 -24.42
C PRO A 417 -26.89 26.72 -24.39
N TYR A 418 -26.93 27.78 -23.58
CA TYR A 418 -25.89 28.80 -23.48
C TYR A 418 -25.08 28.64 -22.20
N PHE A 419 -24.09 27.73 -22.26
CA PHE A 419 -22.76 27.94 -21.68
C PHE A 419 -21.80 27.16 -22.57
N ASP A 420 -21.64 27.73 -23.75
CA ASP A 420 -20.59 27.51 -24.74
C ASP A 420 -19.21 27.79 -24.13
N GLY A 421 -18.67 26.82 -23.39
CA GLY A 421 -17.23 26.53 -23.33
C GLY A 421 -16.23 27.60 -22.88
N GLU A 422 -16.63 28.85 -22.62
CA GLU A 422 -15.74 29.98 -22.37
C GLU A 422 -16.28 30.88 -21.25
N ASP A 423 -16.38 30.31 -20.05
CA ASP A 423 -15.99 31.03 -18.84
C ASP A 423 -15.38 29.99 -17.91
N GLN A 424 -14.09 30.16 -17.65
CA GLN A 424 -13.17 29.15 -17.14
C GLN A 424 -13.74 28.34 -15.97
N LEU A 425 -14.28 27.16 -16.30
CA LEU A 425 -14.32 26.05 -15.37
C LEU A 425 -12.86 25.65 -15.20
N PHE A 426 -12.23 26.13 -14.13
CA PHE A 426 -11.08 25.45 -13.56
C PHE A 426 -11.57 24.06 -13.13
N ILE A 427 -11.66 23.16 -14.10
CA ILE A 427 -11.41 21.76 -13.89
C ILE A 427 -9.94 21.75 -13.46
N ARG A 428 -9.69 21.93 -12.17
CA ARG A 428 -8.61 21.17 -11.57
C ARG A 428 -8.99 19.75 -11.92
N SER A 429 -8.36 19.25 -12.98
CA SER A 429 -8.13 17.83 -13.09
C SER A 429 -7.66 17.44 -11.70
N ILE A 430 -8.49 16.73 -10.96
CA ILE A 430 -7.96 15.83 -9.97
C ILE A 430 -7.26 14.80 -10.86
N ARG A 431 -6.04 15.13 -11.29
CA ARG A 431 -5.01 14.14 -11.41
C ARG A 431 -5.05 13.51 -10.03
N TYR A 432 -5.57 12.30 -9.96
CA TYR A 432 -5.06 11.36 -8.99
C TYR A 432 -3.55 11.30 -9.24
N GLN A 433 -2.80 12.20 -8.59
CA GLN A 433 -1.58 11.73 -7.97
C GLN A 433 -2.08 10.71 -6.95
N ARG A 434 -1.91 9.44 -7.27
CA ARG A 434 -1.63 8.45 -6.25
C ARG A 434 -0.40 8.98 -5.50
N ALA A 435 -0.63 9.80 -4.49
CA ALA A 435 0.25 9.77 -3.33
C ALA A 435 -0.26 8.54 -2.57
N ASN A 436 0.60 7.53 -2.48
CA ASN A 436 0.34 6.18 -1.95
C ASN A 436 -0.23 5.21 -3.00
N PHE A 437 0.56 4.99 -4.06
CA PHE A 437 1.00 3.66 -4.50
C PHE A 437 2.44 3.81 -4.98
#